data_AF-A0A931DTV0-F1
#
_entry.id   AF-A0A931DTV0-F1
#
_cell.length_a   1.000
_cell.length_b   1.000
_cell.length_c   1.000
_cell.angle_alpha   90.00
_cell.angle_beta   90.00
_cell.angle_gamma   90.00
#
_symmetry.space_group_name_H-M   'P 1'
#
loop_
_entity.id
_entity.type
_entity.pdbx_description
1 polymer ?
#
loop_
_entity_poly.entity_id
_entity_poly.type
_entity_poly.pdbx_seq_one_letter_code
_entity_poly.pdbx_strand_id
1 'polypeptide(L)'
;MTAIDGTLDLGGDPAATTRAVALLRDLVPTGERVEWRGRITGPLDLALLHHLPPPADLEDGTDDGTKGGTKGGTEHGREDGQAEKEAAAEQDTWARSYAFGSLYYRMGPGFVQVKDVRDPACPVRSVLTDPAVIEVFTTCLTPARASDLDAPALLDLLRRRLLLPAGDLVVTLPYRLTRWPIPFFAV
;
A
#
# COMPACT_ATOMS: atom_id res chain seq x y z
N MET A 1 10.58 5.06 -16.95
CA MET A 1 11.09 4.60 -15.64
C MET A 1 10.99 5.80 -14.73
N THR A 2 10.20 5.70 -13.66
CA THR A 2 9.93 6.80 -12.74
C THR A 2 10.64 6.50 -11.42
N ALA A 3 11.57 7.37 -11.02
CA ALA A 3 12.22 7.28 -9.71
C ALA A 3 11.53 8.22 -8.73
N ILE A 4 11.29 7.74 -7.51
CA ILE A 4 10.82 8.57 -6.39
C ILE A 4 12.05 8.93 -5.55
N ASP A 5 12.32 10.22 -5.43
CA ASP A 5 13.44 10.70 -4.60
C ASP A 5 13.08 10.62 -3.11
N GLY A 6 14.04 10.13 -2.31
CA GLY A 6 13.89 9.96 -0.86
C GLY A 6 13.36 8.58 -0.44
N THR A 7 13.29 8.38 0.87
CA THR A 7 12.75 7.15 1.47
C THR A 7 11.30 7.38 1.88
N LEU A 8 10.40 6.52 1.43
CA LEU A 8 9.00 6.54 1.83
C LEU A 8 8.83 5.76 3.14
N ASP A 9 8.37 6.44 4.18
CA ASP A 9 8.01 5.81 5.45
C ASP A 9 6.61 5.17 5.36
N LEU A 10 6.55 3.88 5.68
CA LEU A 10 5.36 3.06 5.75
C LEU A 10 5.12 2.61 7.19
N GLY A 11 4.13 3.23 7.82
CA GLY A 11 3.61 2.88 9.14
C GLY A 11 4.06 3.80 10.28
N GLY A 12 5.06 4.66 10.08
CA GLY A 12 5.49 5.66 11.06
C GLY A 12 4.47 6.80 11.21
N ASP A 13 4.50 7.79 10.31
CA ASP A 13 3.48 8.84 10.26
C ASP A 13 2.26 8.43 9.42
N PRO A 14 1.03 8.50 9.97
CA PRO A 14 -0.20 8.23 9.24
C PRO A 14 -0.36 9.00 7.92
N ALA A 15 0.02 10.28 7.89
CA ALA A 15 -0.15 11.12 6.73
C ALA A 15 0.91 10.85 5.65
N ALA A 16 2.15 10.55 6.04
CA ALA A 16 3.20 10.08 5.15
C ALA A 16 2.82 8.73 4.53
N THR A 17 2.40 7.77 5.35
CA THR A 17 2.03 6.40 4.92
C THR A 17 0.91 6.43 3.88
N THR A 18 -0.21 7.12 4.18
CA THR A 18 -1.35 7.17 3.26
C THR A 18 -1.06 7.91 1.97
N ARG A 19 -0.21 8.96 2.01
CA ARG A 19 0.25 9.65 0.79
C ARG A 19 1.19 8.79 -0.05
N ALA A 20 2.13 8.08 0.59
CA ALA A 20 3.03 7.16 -0.10
C ALA A 20 2.24 6.05 -0.83
N VAL A 21 1.26 5.46 -0.16
CA VAL A 21 0.38 4.44 -0.75
C VAL A 21 -0.46 5.00 -1.90
N ALA A 22 -1.06 6.19 -1.75
CA ALA A 22 -1.80 6.84 -2.83
C ALA A 22 -0.90 7.11 -4.05
N LEU A 23 0.32 7.64 -3.82
CA LEU A 23 1.30 7.92 -4.86
C LEU A 23 1.68 6.64 -5.62
N LEU A 24 2.11 5.59 -4.92
CA LEU A 24 2.49 4.32 -5.54
C LEU A 24 1.34 3.72 -6.33
N ARG A 25 0.13 3.71 -5.76
CA ARG A 25 -1.09 3.25 -6.42
C ARG A 25 -1.37 4.01 -7.72
N ASP A 26 -1.21 5.34 -7.72
CA ASP A 26 -1.50 6.18 -8.87
C ASP A 26 -0.43 6.11 -9.97
N LEU A 27 0.76 5.62 -9.63
CA LEU A 27 1.82 5.31 -10.59
C LEU A 27 1.64 3.95 -11.28
N VAL A 28 0.95 2.97 -10.65
CA VAL A 28 0.73 1.64 -11.24
C VAL A 28 0.13 1.69 -12.66
N PRO A 29 -0.93 2.46 -12.95
CA PRO A 29 -1.56 2.49 -14.27
C PRO A 29 -0.66 2.97 -15.41
N THR A 30 0.47 3.63 -15.10
CA THR A 30 1.43 4.09 -16.12
C THR A 30 2.11 2.92 -16.82
N GLY A 31 2.20 1.76 -16.17
CA GLY A 31 2.94 0.60 -16.65
C GLY A 31 4.46 0.81 -16.65
N GLU A 32 4.95 1.95 -16.16
CA GLU A 32 6.38 2.17 -15.99
C GLU A 32 6.90 1.49 -14.74
N ARG A 33 8.15 1.03 -14.80
CA ARG A 33 8.87 0.62 -13.59
C ARG A 33 9.03 1.83 -12.68
N VAL A 34 8.56 1.68 -11.44
CA VAL A 34 8.73 2.66 -10.36
C VAL A 34 9.89 2.19 -9.49
N GLU A 35 10.91 3.02 -9.35
CA GLU A 35 12.03 2.79 -8.44
C GLU A 35 11.87 3.70 -7.23
N TRP A 36 11.84 3.11 -6.03
CA TRP A 36 11.65 3.84 -4.78
C TRP A 36 12.27 3.05 -3.63
N ARG A 37 12.55 3.73 -2.51
CA ARG A 37 13.05 3.11 -1.27
C ARG A 37 12.01 3.24 -0.19
N GLY A 38 11.82 2.16 0.57
CA GLY A 38 10.88 2.11 1.68
C GLY A 38 11.59 2.03 3.02
N ARG A 39 10.95 2.56 4.05
CA ARG A 39 11.23 2.23 5.44
C ARG A 39 9.95 1.71 6.06
N ILE A 40 10.02 0.57 6.73
CA ILE A 40 8.89 0.05 7.51
C ILE A 40 9.03 0.59 8.92
N THR A 41 7.97 1.18 9.48
CA THR A 41 7.97 1.63 10.87
C THR A 41 6.64 1.23 11.49
N GLY A 42 6.68 0.54 12.63
CA GLY A 42 5.46 0.13 13.34
C GLY A 42 4.65 -0.99 12.67
N PRO A 43 3.47 -1.33 13.24
CA PRO A 43 2.70 -2.50 12.86
C PRO A 43 1.80 -2.24 11.63
N LEU A 44 2.34 -2.48 10.45
CA LEU A 44 1.62 -2.40 9.17
C LEU A 44 1.50 -3.79 8.53
N ASP A 45 0.30 -4.20 8.13
CA ASP A 45 0.11 -5.43 7.33
C ASP A 45 0.59 -5.19 5.90
N LEU A 46 1.87 -5.49 5.64
CA LEU A 46 2.51 -5.29 4.33
C LEU A 46 1.89 -6.14 3.23
N ALA A 47 1.25 -7.27 3.56
CA ALA A 47 0.53 -8.08 2.58
C ALA A 47 -0.62 -7.31 1.92
N LEU A 48 -1.14 -6.26 2.56
CA LEU A 48 -2.11 -5.35 1.94
C LEU A 48 -1.52 -4.53 0.81
N LEU A 49 -0.19 -4.36 0.76
CA LEU A 49 0.54 -3.48 -0.16
C LEU A 49 1.25 -4.23 -1.29
N HIS A 50 1.29 -5.56 -1.24
CA HIS A 50 1.99 -6.37 -2.25
C HIS A 50 1.46 -6.19 -3.68
N HIS A 51 0.26 -5.60 -3.87
CA HIS A 51 -0.25 -5.23 -5.20
C HIS A 51 0.37 -3.95 -5.76
N LEU A 52 1.13 -3.19 -4.96
CA LEU A 52 1.87 -1.99 -5.35
C LEU A 52 3.29 -2.37 -5.80
N PRO A 53 3.95 -1.51 -6.63
CA PRO A 53 5.30 -1.78 -7.12
C PRO A 53 6.25 -1.98 -5.93
N PRO A 54 7.04 -3.06 -5.92
CA PRO A 54 7.92 -3.35 -4.80
C PRO A 54 9.03 -2.29 -4.70
N PRO A 55 9.53 -2.01 -3.47
CA PRO A 55 10.65 -1.11 -3.29
C PRO A 55 11.95 -1.72 -3.84
N ALA A 56 12.84 -0.87 -4.31
CA ALA A 56 14.20 -1.23 -4.71
C ALA A 56 15.08 -1.56 -3.50
N ASP A 57 14.75 -0.99 -2.34
CA ASP A 57 15.42 -1.22 -1.07
C ASP A 57 14.43 -0.97 0.07
N LEU A 58 14.50 -1.77 1.13
CA LEU A 58 13.60 -1.71 2.27
C LEU A 58 14.41 -1.70 3.55
N GLU A 59 14.27 -0.63 4.31
CA GLU A 59 14.90 -0.47 5.63
C GLU A 59 13.90 -0.87 6.72
N ASP A 60 14.37 -1.59 7.75
CA ASP A 60 13.60 -1.71 8.99
C ASP A 60 13.84 -0.44 9.83
N GLY A 61 12.76 0.27 10.11
CA GLY A 61 12.74 1.45 10.95
C GLY A 61 12.45 1.04 12.38
N THR A 62 13.44 0.48 13.06
CA THR A 62 13.41 0.44 14.52
C THR A 62 13.39 1.90 14.98
N ASP A 63 12.35 2.29 15.71
CA ASP A 63 12.16 3.63 16.29
C ASP A 63 13.27 3.90 17.31
N ASP A 64 14.48 4.23 16.83
CA ASP A 64 15.58 4.66 17.67
C ASP A 64 15.29 6.09 18.12
N GLY A 65 14.67 6.15 19.30
CA GLY A 65 13.97 7.31 19.80
C GLY A 65 14.83 8.57 19.87
N THR A 66 14.13 9.70 19.81
CA THR A 66 14.60 10.96 20.38
C THR A 66 14.96 10.75 21.86
N LYS A 67 16.25 10.60 22.19
CA LYS A 67 16.81 11.01 23.49
C LYS A 67 18.22 11.56 23.34
N GLY A 68 18.38 12.80 23.84
CA GLY A 68 19.66 13.45 24.06
C GLY A 68 20.60 12.61 24.93
N GLY A 69 21.90 12.79 24.70
CA GLY A 69 22.94 11.84 25.03
C GLY A 69 23.13 11.51 26.51
N THR A 70 23.79 10.38 26.76
CA THR A 70 25.04 10.30 27.55
C THR A 70 25.74 8.97 27.23
N LYS A 71 27.08 9.05 27.06
CA LYS A 71 28.00 7.97 26.69
C LYS A 71 27.98 6.76 27.65
N GLY A 72 28.09 5.57 27.09
CA GLY A 72 28.56 4.34 27.75
C GLY A 72 28.61 3.21 26.73
N GLY A 73 29.80 2.68 26.44
CA GLY A 73 30.01 1.78 25.30
C GLY A 73 29.78 0.30 25.57
N THR A 74 29.92 -0.43 24.46
CA THR A 74 30.27 -1.85 24.30
C THR A 74 29.09 -2.79 23.95
N GLU A 75 29.23 -3.39 22.76
CA GLU A 75 28.44 -4.47 22.13
C GLU A 75 27.03 -4.12 21.60
N HIS A 76 26.95 -3.61 20.36
CA HIS A 76 25.69 -3.45 19.60
C HIS A 76 25.70 -4.08 18.18
N GLY A 77 26.79 -4.72 17.74
CA GLY A 77 26.94 -5.16 16.34
C GLY A 77 26.15 -6.41 15.91
N ARG A 78 25.21 -6.92 16.72
CA ARG A 78 24.46 -8.16 16.44
C ARG A 78 23.01 -7.92 16.02
N GLU A 79 22.41 -6.81 16.43
CA GLU A 79 21.00 -6.49 16.16
C GLU A 79 20.83 -5.85 14.77
N ASP A 80 21.73 -4.94 14.39
CA ASP A 80 21.72 -4.25 13.08
C ASP A 80 21.70 -5.24 11.89
N GLY A 81 22.54 -6.28 11.94
CA GLY A 81 22.66 -7.26 10.86
C GLY A 81 21.52 -8.29 10.78
N GLN A 82 20.62 -8.35 11.76
CA GLN A 82 19.42 -9.19 11.70
C GLN A 82 18.23 -8.40 11.16
N ALA A 83 18.04 -7.16 11.60
CA ALA A 83 17.01 -6.27 11.07
C ALA A 83 17.18 -6.04 9.56
N GLU A 84 18.42 -5.81 9.09
CA GLU A 84 18.72 -5.70 7.65
C GLU A 84 18.35 -6.97 6.86
N LYS A 85 18.55 -8.16 7.45
CA LYS A 85 18.17 -9.43 6.80
C LYS A 85 16.67 -9.63 6.75
N GLU A 86 15.95 -9.24 7.80
CA GLU A 86 14.49 -9.32 7.87
C GLU A 86 13.86 -8.37 6.85
N ALA A 87 14.35 -7.13 6.77
CA ALA A 87 13.89 -6.16 5.77
C ALA A 87 14.16 -6.62 4.33
N ALA A 88 15.35 -7.19 4.07
CA ALA A 88 15.66 -7.77 2.75
C ALA A 88 14.79 -8.99 2.41
N ALA A 89 14.45 -9.84 3.40
CA ALA A 89 13.55 -10.96 3.21
C ALA A 89 12.11 -10.51 2.92
N GLU A 90 11.66 -9.45 3.60
CA GLU A 90 10.36 -8.82 3.34
C GLU A 90 10.33 -8.19 1.95
N GLN A 91 11.41 -7.51 1.54
CA GLN A 91 11.55 -6.98 0.19
C GLN A 91 11.44 -8.09 -0.89
N ASP A 92 12.14 -9.22 -0.71
CA ASP A 92 12.05 -10.36 -1.64
C ASP A 92 10.63 -10.95 -1.65
N THR A 93 9.97 -11.03 -0.50
CA THR A 93 8.59 -11.52 -0.39
C THR A 93 7.61 -10.61 -1.12
N TRP A 94 7.70 -9.29 -0.95
CA TRP A 94 6.90 -8.31 -1.68
C TRP A 94 7.17 -8.42 -3.18
N ALA A 95 8.43 -8.45 -3.60
CA ALA A 95 8.81 -8.54 -5.00
C ALA A 95 8.26 -9.79 -5.69
N ARG A 96 8.24 -10.94 -5.01
CA ARG A 96 7.66 -12.20 -5.53
C ARG A 96 6.14 -12.21 -5.55
N SER A 97 5.51 -11.53 -4.58
CA SER A 97 4.06 -11.46 -4.47
C SER A 97 3.45 -10.43 -5.42
N TYR A 98 4.24 -9.45 -5.86
CA TYR A 98 3.79 -8.40 -6.75
C TYR A 98 3.40 -8.94 -8.12
N ALA A 99 2.14 -8.75 -8.47
CA ALA A 99 1.62 -8.99 -9.81
C ALA A 99 0.79 -7.79 -10.27
N PHE A 100 1.13 -7.23 -11.43
CA PHE A 100 0.31 -6.20 -12.07
C PHE A 100 -1.09 -6.77 -12.33
N GLY A 101 -2.13 -6.02 -11.99
CA GLY A 101 -3.51 -6.49 -12.10
C GLY A 101 -4.00 -7.31 -10.91
N SER A 102 -3.23 -7.39 -9.82
CA SER A 102 -3.61 -8.11 -8.60
C SER A 102 -4.70 -7.41 -7.79
N LEU A 103 -4.77 -6.08 -7.78
CA LEU A 103 -5.85 -5.33 -7.13
C LEU A 103 -6.17 -4.05 -7.90
N TYR A 104 -7.31 -4.00 -8.58
CA TYR A 104 -7.72 -2.82 -9.34
C TYR A 104 -9.22 -2.60 -9.32
N TYR A 105 -9.62 -1.37 -9.64
CA TYR A 105 -11.02 -1.03 -9.86
C TYR A 105 -11.28 -0.40 -11.22
N ARG A 106 -12.56 -0.41 -11.60
CA ARG A 106 -13.13 0.33 -12.72
C ARG A 106 -14.39 1.04 -12.25
N MET A 107 -14.58 2.25 -12.75
CA MET A 107 -15.73 3.07 -12.45
C MET A 107 -16.70 3.03 -13.63
N GLY A 108 -17.97 2.73 -13.35
CA GLY A 108 -19.08 2.88 -14.29
C GLY A 108 -20.13 3.85 -13.74
N PRO A 109 -21.19 4.15 -14.50
CA PRO A 109 -22.27 5.02 -14.03
C PRO A 109 -22.98 4.40 -12.81
N GLY A 110 -22.78 4.99 -11.63
CA GLY A 110 -23.42 4.53 -10.39
C GLY A 110 -22.88 3.22 -9.81
N PHE A 111 -21.73 2.72 -10.28
CA PHE A 111 -21.10 1.54 -9.69
C PHE A 111 -19.57 1.55 -9.82
N VAL A 112 -18.92 0.81 -8.92
CA VAL A 112 -17.50 0.52 -8.99
C VAL A 112 -17.30 -0.99 -9.02
N GLN A 113 -16.60 -1.52 -10.02
CA GLN A 113 -16.18 -2.91 -10.04
C GLN A 113 -14.76 -3.02 -9.49
N VAL A 114 -14.55 -3.88 -8.51
CA VAL A 114 -13.24 -4.16 -7.94
C VAL A 114 -12.88 -5.61 -8.21
N LYS A 115 -11.66 -5.83 -8.69
CA LYS A 115 -11.05 -7.15 -8.82
C LYS A 115 -9.88 -7.24 -7.86
N ASP A 116 -9.90 -8.26 -7.01
CA ASP A 116 -8.85 -8.60 -6.05
C ASP A 116 -8.43 -10.04 -6.29
N VAL A 117 -7.19 -10.24 -6.69
CA VAL A 117 -6.54 -11.54 -6.89
C VAL A 117 -5.20 -11.60 -6.15
N ARG A 118 -5.05 -10.79 -5.09
CA ARG A 118 -3.88 -10.85 -4.20
C ARG A 118 -3.70 -12.24 -3.59
N ASP A 119 -4.81 -12.91 -3.30
CA ASP A 119 -4.83 -14.36 -3.05
C ASP A 119 -5.25 -15.09 -4.35
N PRO A 120 -4.32 -15.76 -5.06
CA PRO A 120 -4.64 -16.46 -6.29
C PRO A 120 -5.52 -17.70 -6.06
N ALA A 121 -5.58 -18.24 -4.84
CA ALA A 121 -6.48 -19.34 -4.50
C ALA A 121 -7.93 -18.86 -4.29
N CYS A 122 -8.12 -17.59 -3.98
CA CYS A 122 -9.44 -16.99 -3.72
C CYS A 122 -9.62 -15.65 -4.45
N PRO A 123 -9.70 -15.65 -5.79
CA PRO A 123 -9.92 -14.42 -6.55
C PRO A 123 -11.34 -13.88 -6.29
N VAL A 124 -11.43 -12.62 -5.86
CA VAL A 124 -12.68 -11.93 -5.57
C VAL A 124 -12.98 -10.87 -6.63
N ARG A 125 -14.20 -10.91 -7.16
CA ARG A 125 -14.77 -9.81 -7.95
C ARG A 125 -15.98 -9.27 -7.20
N SER A 126 -15.94 -7.98 -6.87
CA SER A 126 -17.05 -7.30 -6.20
C SER A 126 -17.54 -6.12 -7.02
N VAL A 127 -18.81 -5.78 -6.84
CA VAL A 127 -19.44 -4.61 -7.44
C VAL A 127 -20.02 -3.78 -6.30
N LEU A 128 -19.54 -2.55 -6.16
CA LEU A 128 -20.07 -1.56 -5.24
C LEU A 128 -21.18 -0.81 -5.97
N THR A 129 -22.39 -0.86 -5.45
CA THR A 129 -23.59 -0.21 -6.01
C THR A 129 -24.27 0.73 -5.03
N ASP A 130 -23.96 0.61 -3.73
CA ASP A 130 -24.46 1.51 -2.70
C ASP A 130 -23.79 2.90 -2.86
N PRO A 131 -24.56 3.98 -3.03
CA PRO A 131 -24.02 5.33 -3.17
C PRO A 131 -23.09 5.75 -2.03
N ALA A 132 -23.39 5.42 -0.78
CA ALA A 132 -22.56 5.79 0.37
C ALA A 132 -21.21 5.06 0.33
N VAL A 133 -21.21 3.78 -0.04
CA VAL A 133 -19.99 2.99 -0.23
C VAL A 133 -19.15 3.53 -1.38
N ILE A 134 -19.78 3.92 -2.49
CA ILE A 134 -19.09 4.52 -3.63
C ILE A 134 -18.49 5.89 -3.25
N GLU A 135 -19.22 6.71 -2.50
CA GLU A 135 -18.76 8.02 -2.03
C GLU A 135 -17.54 7.88 -1.11
N VAL A 136 -17.59 7.00 -0.11
CA VAL A 136 -16.44 6.74 0.76
C VAL A 136 -15.25 6.19 -0.06
N PHE A 137 -15.48 5.22 -0.95
CA PHE A 137 -14.43 4.64 -1.79
C PHE A 137 -13.72 5.70 -2.65
N THR A 138 -14.49 6.61 -3.25
CA THR A 138 -13.97 7.66 -4.14
C THR A 138 -13.33 8.80 -3.38
N THR A 139 -13.87 9.18 -2.22
CA THR A 139 -13.27 10.19 -1.32
C THR A 139 -11.89 9.74 -0.84
N CYS A 140 -11.77 8.47 -0.45
CA CYS A 140 -10.51 7.86 -0.01
C CYS A 140 -9.50 7.61 -1.14
N LEU A 141 -9.79 7.98 -2.40
CA LEU A 141 -8.75 8.00 -3.43
C LEU A 141 -7.62 8.95 -3.04
N THR A 142 -7.92 10.06 -2.39
CA THR A 142 -6.92 10.82 -1.62
C THR A 142 -7.05 10.48 -0.14
N PRO A 143 -5.97 10.58 0.66
CA PRO A 143 -6.06 10.37 2.10
C PRO A 143 -7.17 11.23 2.73
N ALA A 144 -8.11 10.57 3.42
CA ALA A 144 -9.25 11.19 4.06
C ALA A 144 -9.31 10.79 5.54
N ARG A 145 -9.91 11.61 6.40
CA ARG A 145 -10.10 11.23 7.81
C ARG A 145 -11.26 10.27 7.95
N ALA A 146 -11.08 9.20 8.72
CA ALA A 146 -12.11 8.22 9.02
C ALA A 146 -13.30 8.88 9.75
N SER A 147 -13.01 9.85 10.61
CA SER A 147 -14.01 10.64 11.34
C SER A 147 -14.95 11.47 10.46
N ASP A 148 -14.55 11.80 9.22
CA ASP A 148 -15.34 12.60 8.28
C ASP A 148 -16.23 11.73 7.35
N LEU A 149 -16.17 10.40 7.47
CA LEU A 149 -16.79 9.45 6.53
C LEU A 149 -18.01 8.75 7.13
N ASP A 150 -18.89 8.24 6.26
CA ASP A 150 -19.98 7.36 6.66
C ASP A 150 -19.41 6.06 7.27
N ALA A 151 -19.65 5.85 8.57
CA ALA A 151 -19.06 4.76 9.32
C ALA A 151 -19.48 3.36 8.83
N PRO A 152 -20.77 3.09 8.51
CA PRO A 152 -21.17 1.82 7.90
C PRO A 152 -20.44 1.51 6.60
N ALA A 153 -20.36 2.48 5.67
CA ALA A 153 -19.65 2.33 4.41
C ALA A 153 -18.15 2.12 4.60
N LEU A 154 -17.51 2.89 5.49
CA LEU A 154 -16.11 2.74 5.85
C LEU A 154 -15.80 1.33 6.38
N LEU A 155 -16.61 0.84 7.32
CA LEU A 155 -16.44 -0.50 7.90
C LEU A 155 -16.67 -1.62 6.88
N ASP A 156 -17.57 -1.46 5.92
CA ASP A 156 -17.73 -2.40 4.81
C ASP A 156 -16.47 -2.48 3.95
N LEU A 157 -15.91 -1.34 3.56
CA LEU A 157 -14.71 -1.28 2.72
C LEU A 157 -13.44 -1.80 3.44
N LEU A 158 -13.29 -1.51 4.74
CA LEU A 158 -12.20 -2.05 5.56
C LEU A 158 -12.28 -3.58 5.67
N ARG A 159 -13.47 -4.14 5.93
CA ARG A 159 -13.68 -5.60 5.98
C ARG A 159 -13.34 -6.29 4.66
N ARG A 160 -13.56 -5.61 3.54
CA ARG A 160 -13.20 -6.08 2.19
C ARG A 160 -11.72 -5.89 1.86
N ARG A 161 -10.89 -5.36 2.78
CA ARG A 161 -9.48 -5.04 2.56
C ARG A 161 -9.25 -4.10 1.36
N LEU A 162 -10.18 -3.17 1.12
CA LEU A 162 -10.10 -2.19 0.03
C LEU A 162 -9.55 -0.82 0.46
N LEU A 163 -9.51 -0.58 1.77
CA LEU A 163 -8.92 0.60 2.37
C LEU A 163 -7.76 0.19 3.27
N LEU A 164 -6.77 1.06 3.37
CA LEU A 164 -5.71 0.99 4.36
C LEU A 164 -5.96 2.04 5.45
N PRO A 165 -6.20 1.64 6.71
CA PRO A 165 -6.20 2.55 7.83
C PRO A 165 -4.77 2.83 8.32
N ALA A 166 -4.49 4.09 8.65
CA ALA A 166 -3.31 4.52 9.38
C ALA A 166 -3.72 5.66 10.33
N GLY A 167 -3.73 5.42 11.64
CA GLY A 167 -4.33 6.36 12.60
C GLY A 167 -5.79 6.69 12.25
N ASP A 168 -6.14 7.98 12.21
CA ASP A 168 -7.45 8.47 11.74
C ASP A 168 -7.50 8.69 10.21
N LEU A 169 -6.42 8.39 9.47
CA LEU A 169 -6.42 8.53 8.01
C LEU A 169 -6.69 7.19 7.33
N VAL A 170 -7.40 7.25 6.22
CA VAL A 170 -7.71 6.11 5.37
C VAL A 170 -7.44 6.43 3.90
N VAL A 171 -6.99 5.42 3.17
CA VAL A 171 -6.73 5.52 1.73
C VAL A 171 -7.17 4.27 0.97
N THR A 172 -7.71 4.46 -0.22
CA THR A 172 -8.14 3.38 -1.13
C THR A 172 -6.94 2.66 -1.72
N LEU A 173 -6.91 1.32 -1.58
CA LEU A 173 -5.82 0.46 -2.03
C LEU A 173 -5.86 0.13 -3.54
N PRO A 174 -7.01 -0.25 -4.14
CA PRO A 174 -7.05 -0.62 -5.55
C PRO A 174 -6.70 0.57 -6.46
N TYR A 175 -5.83 0.34 -7.44
CA TYR A 175 -5.53 1.35 -8.46
C TYR A 175 -6.61 1.37 -9.54
N ARG A 176 -6.74 2.51 -10.23
CA ARG A 176 -7.68 2.65 -11.35
C ARG A 176 -7.10 2.05 -12.61
N LEU A 177 -7.70 0.98 -13.13
CA LEU A 177 -7.27 0.41 -14.41
C LEU A 177 -7.86 1.24 -15.57
N THR A 178 -7.05 2.13 -16.14
CA THR A 178 -7.46 3.03 -17.23
C THR A 178 -7.17 2.47 -18.62
N ARG A 179 -6.26 1.50 -18.74
CA ARG A 179 -5.90 0.84 -20.00
C ARG A 179 -5.95 -0.67 -19.81
N TRP A 180 -6.50 -1.40 -20.79
CA TRP A 180 -6.39 -2.85 -20.80
C TRP A 180 -4.96 -3.23 -21.17
N PRO A 181 -4.26 -4.05 -20.36
CA PRO A 181 -3.17 -4.84 -20.91
C PRO A 181 -3.81 -5.84 -21.86
N ILE A 182 -3.81 -5.55 -23.16
CA ILE A 182 -4.11 -6.56 -24.17
C ILE A 182 -2.77 -7.24 -24.46
N PRO A 183 -2.51 -8.46 -23.94
CA PRO A 183 -1.40 -9.23 -24.46
C PRO A 183 -1.72 -9.56 -25.92
N PHE A 184 -0.83 -9.19 -26.84
CA PHE A 184 -0.92 -9.56 -28.26
C PHE A 184 -0.72 -11.08 -28.50
N PHE A 185 -0.42 -11.88 -27.47
CA PHE A 185 -0.07 -13.30 -27.60
C PHE A 185 -1.16 -14.29 -27.11
N ALA A 186 -2.42 -13.87 -27.04
CA ALA A 186 -3.55 -14.78 -26.79
C ALA A 186 -4.34 -15.01 -28.09
N VAL A 187 -3.75 -15.75 -29.03
CA VAL A 187 -4.42 -16.45 -30.14
C VAL A 187 -3.92 -17.88 -30.16
#